data_AF-A0A3Q9HSM5-F1
#
_entry.id   AF-A0A3Q9HSM5-F1
#
_cell.length_a   1.000
_cell.length_b   1.000
_cell.length_c   1.000
_cell.angle_alpha   90.00
_cell.angle_beta   90.00
_cell.angle_gamma   90.00
#
_symmetry.space_group_name_H-M   'P 1'
#
loop_
_entity.id
_entity.type
_entity.pdbx_description
1 polymer ?
#
loop_
_entity_poly.entity_id
_entity_poly.type
_entity_poly.pdbx_seq_one_letter_code
_entity_poly.pdbx_strand_id
1 'polypeptide(L)'
;MDIWCPFKAVADAAFTHEKIVIDKFHLVTLMNKALDEVRKQVQQTLNNHQRRKFFQSRLLLQKRAEELTDEEHEKLIELFELSPALEKAWELKEEFKDLLQLDDVKEATRALKRWYKEIIKSKLIPFHQVKKIIQR
;
A
#
# COMPACT_ATOMS: atom_id res chain seq x y z
N MET A 1 -12.23 3.98 20.23
CA MET A 1 -11.43 3.45 19.10
C MET A 1 -11.90 2.03 18.90
N ASP A 2 -12.86 1.85 18.00
CA ASP A 2 -13.44 0.54 17.74
C ASP A 2 -12.49 -0.28 16.88
N ILE A 3 -11.82 -1.22 17.53
CA ILE A 3 -11.08 -2.28 16.86
C ILE A 3 -12.13 -3.17 16.19
N TRP A 4 -12.33 -2.93 14.90
CA TRP A 4 -13.28 -3.67 14.07
C TRP A 4 -12.93 -5.18 14.05
N CYS A 5 -13.93 -5.97 14.43
CA CYS A 5 -13.83 -7.36 14.88
C CYS A 5 -13.25 -8.37 13.86
N PRO A 6 -13.51 -8.26 12.55
CA PRO A 6 -13.06 -9.25 11.57
C PRO A 6 -11.56 -9.18 11.27
N PHE A 7 -11.04 -7.97 11.02
CA PHE A 7 -9.61 -7.80 10.81
C PHE A 7 -8.82 -8.11 12.08
N LYS A 8 -9.36 -7.81 13.27
CA LYS A 8 -8.74 -8.23 14.52
C LYS A 8 -8.61 -9.75 14.61
N ALA A 9 -9.64 -10.50 14.25
CA ALA A 9 -9.57 -11.96 14.26
C ALA A 9 -8.57 -12.51 13.21
N VAL A 10 -8.50 -11.90 12.02
CA VAL A 10 -7.48 -12.24 11.02
C VAL A 10 -6.08 -11.86 11.50
N ALA A 11 -5.95 -10.70 12.15
CA ALA A 11 -4.72 -10.22 12.73
C ALA A 11 -4.25 -11.14 13.85
N ASP A 12 -5.10 -11.44 14.82
CA ASP A 12 -4.82 -12.36 15.94
C ASP A 12 -4.51 -13.79 15.45
N ALA A 13 -5.12 -14.23 14.34
CA ALA A 13 -4.86 -15.55 13.75
C ALA A 13 -3.64 -15.59 12.80
N ALA A 14 -3.28 -14.47 12.18
CA ALA A 14 -2.18 -14.38 11.22
C ALA A 14 -0.89 -13.80 11.83
N PHE A 15 -0.97 -13.07 12.93
CA PHE A 15 0.12 -12.38 13.61
C PHE A 15 0.34 -13.09 14.96
N THR A 16 1.34 -13.95 15.01
CA THR A 16 1.63 -14.78 16.18
C THR A 16 2.34 -14.00 17.28
N HIS A 17 1.68 -13.87 18.44
CA HIS A 17 2.26 -13.87 19.78
C HIS A 17 3.12 -12.69 20.28
N GLU A 18 3.37 -11.63 19.51
CA GLU A 18 3.81 -10.36 20.10
C GLU A 18 2.67 -9.33 20.09
N LYS A 19 2.42 -8.72 21.26
CA LYS A 19 1.33 -7.78 21.57
C LYS A 19 1.41 -6.46 20.80
N ILE A 20 1.70 -6.47 19.51
CA ILE A 20 1.57 -5.29 18.67
C ILE A 20 0.18 -5.35 18.04
N VAL A 21 -0.81 -4.84 18.78
CA VAL A 21 -2.11 -4.49 18.19
C VAL A 21 -1.86 -3.31 17.26
N ILE A 22 -1.37 -3.59 16.04
CA ILE A 22 -1.20 -2.56 15.02
C ILE A 22 -2.61 -2.19 14.56
N ASP A 23 -3.05 -0.98 14.92
CA ASP A 23 -4.33 -0.47 14.45
C ASP A 23 -4.32 -0.23 12.91
N LYS A 24 -5.51 -0.14 12.33
CA LYS A 24 -5.70 0.08 10.89
C LYS A 24 -4.96 1.33 10.39
N PHE A 25 -4.89 2.39 11.19
CA PHE A 25 -4.22 3.63 10.82
C PHE A 25 -2.71 3.45 10.69
N HIS A 26 -2.09 2.71 11.61
CA HIS A 26 -0.68 2.40 11.56
C HIS A 26 -0.36 1.53 10.33
N LEU A 27 -1.19 0.54 10.01
CA LEU A 27 -1.00 -0.27 8.80
C LEU A 27 -1.11 0.57 7.52
N VAL A 28 -2.14 1.42 7.40
CA VAL A 28 -2.28 2.34 6.25
C VAL A 28 -1.09 3.30 6.18
N THR A 29 -0.60 3.78 7.32
CA THR A 29 0.58 4.64 7.40
C THR A 29 1.84 3.92 6.91
N LEU A 30 2.05 2.66 7.30
CA LEU A 30 3.17 1.84 6.81
C LEU A 30 3.10 1.64 5.29
N MET A 31 1.91 1.42 4.75
CA MET A 31 1.69 1.27 3.31
C MET A 31 1.98 2.56 2.54
N ASN A 32 1.50 3.70 3.06
CA ASN A 32 1.81 5.01 2.48
C ASN A 32 3.32 5.32 2.54
N LYS A 33 4.01 4.93 3.61
CA LYS A 33 5.47 5.05 3.71
C LYS A 33 6.18 4.17 2.67
N ALA A 34 5.76 2.92 2.51
CA ALA A 34 6.34 2.01 1.51
C ALA A 34 6.17 2.55 0.08
N LEU A 35 5.00 3.09 -0.25
CA LEU A 35 4.76 3.76 -1.52
C LEU A 35 5.66 5.00 -1.70
N ASP A 36 5.81 5.83 -0.67
CA ASP A 36 6.69 7.01 -0.73
C ASP A 36 8.17 6.63 -0.92
N GLU A 37 8.62 5.50 -0.35
CA GLU A 37 9.97 4.99 -0.58
C GLU A 37 10.16 4.50 -2.02
N VAL A 38 9.20 3.77 -2.60
CA VAL A 38 9.24 3.43 -4.04
C VAL A 38 9.25 4.68 -4.89
N ARG A 39 8.41 5.68 -4.56
CA ARG A 39 8.40 6.99 -5.23
C ARG A 39 9.77 7.67 -5.16
N LYS A 40 10.44 7.71 -4.00
CA LYS A 40 11.79 8.28 -3.88
C LYS A 40 12.81 7.56 -4.75
N GLN A 41 12.75 6.23 -4.82
CA GLN A 41 13.64 5.43 -5.67
C GLN A 41 13.45 5.77 -7.15
N VAL A 42 12.21 5.82 -7.63
CA VAL A 42 11.89 6.24 -9.00
C VAL A 42 12.31 7.69 -9.24
N GLN A 43 12.08 8.59 -8.29
CA GLN A 43 12.48 10.00 -8.42
C GLN A 43 13.99 10.16 -8.62
N GLN A 44 14.83 9.26 -8.10
CA GLN A 44 16.28 9.33 -8.30
C GLN A 44 16.71 8.96 -9.72
N THR A 45 15.89 8.22 -10.47
CA THR A 45 16.20 7.82 -11.86
C THR A 45 15.71 8.82 -12.90
N LEU A 46 14.95 9.85 -12.49
CA LEU A 46 14.34 10.85 -13.38
C LEU A 46 15.24 12.07 -13.60
N ASN A 47 15.05 12.77 -14.72
CA ASN A 47 15.74 14.04 -14.99
C ASN A 47 15.19 15.19 -14.11
N ASN A 48 15.93 16.29 -14.00
CA ASN A 48 15.59 17.40 -13.09
C ASN A 48 14.18 17.99 -13.32
N HIS A 49 13.71 18.04 -14.56
CA HIS A 49 12.37 18.54 -14.88
C HIS A 49 11.28 17.58 -14.38
N GLN A 50 11.43 16.29 -14.69
CA GLN A 50 10.50 15.24 -14.25
C GLN A 50 10.49 15.09 -12.72
N ARG A 51 11.64 15.21 -12.06
CA ARG A 51 11.77 15.11 -10.59
C ARG A 51 10.88 16.10 -9.84
N ARG A 52 10.69 17.31 -10.36
CA ARG A 52 9.85 18.33 -9.71
C ARG A 52 8.37 17.97 -9.80
N LYS A 53 7.90 17.58 -10.99
CA LYS A 53 6.52 17.11 -11.20
C LYS A 53 6.22 15.87 -10.34
N PHE A 54 7.16 14.94 -10.28
CA PHE A 54 7.04 13.70 -9.50
C PHE A 54 7.05 13.90 -7.98
N PHE A 55 7.68 14.98 -7.49
CA PHE A 55 7.58 15.38 -6.08
C PHE A 55 6.19 15.95 -5.77
N GLN A 56 5.66 16.78 -6.66
CA GLN A 56 4.35 17.43 -6.49
C GLN A 56 3.19 16.43 -6.51
N SER A 57 3.34 15.29 -7.20
CA SER A 57 2.33 14.24 -7.24
C SER A 57 2.27 13.33 -6.00
N ARG A 58 3.08 13.59 -4.96
CA ARG A 58 3.06 12.78 -3.72
C ARG A 58 1.67 12.67 -3.10
N LEU A 59 0.93 13.77 -3.04
CA LEU A 59 -0.40 13.80 -2.42
C LEU A 59 -1.41 13.02 -3.27
N LEU A 60 -1.30 13.14 -4.60
CA LEU A 60 -2.10 12.38 -5.56
C LEU A 60 -1.95 10.87 -5.34
N LEU A 61 -0.71 10.40 -5.19
CA LEU A 61 -0.41 8.99 -4.93
C LEU A 61 -0.97 8.47 -3.59
N GLN A 62 -1.26 9.34 -2.62
CA GLN A 62 -1.78 8.93 -1.31
C GLN A 62 -3.30 8.74 -1.31
N LYS A 63 -4.03 9.50 -2.12
CA LYS A 63 -5.49 9.42 -2.29
C LYS A 63 -5.96 8.00 -2.62
N ARG A 64 -7.19 7.67 -2.22
CA ARG A 64 -7.87 6.47 -2.72
C ARG A 64 -8.30 6.66 -4.16
N ALA A 65 -8.44 5.56 -4.90
CA ALA A 65 -8.96 5.59 -6.26
C ALA A 65 -10.29 6.35 -6.35
N GLU A 66 -11.21 6.08 -5.42
CA GLU A 66 -12.55 6.70 -5.34
C GLU A 66 -12.56 8.21 -5.01
N GLU A 67 -11.44 8.76 -4.54
CA GLU A 67 -11.30 10.18 -4.14
C GLU A 67 -10.66 11.04 -5.23
N LEU A 68 -10.23 10.42 -6.33
CA LEU A 68 -9.58 11.11 -7.44
C LEU A 68 -10.65 11.70 -8.37
N THR A 69 -10.43 12.92 -8.84
CA THR A 69 -11.18 13.45 -9.99
C THR A 69 -10.71 12.82 -11.29
N ASP A 70 -11.47 12.98 -12.38
CA ASP A 70 -11.08 12.48 -13.70
C ASP A 70 -9.69 13.01 -14.12
N GLU A 71 -9.43 14.30 -13.90
CA GLU A 71 -8.12 14.92 -14.21
C GLU A 71 -6.99 14.43 -13.29
N GLU A 72 -7.33 14.01 -12.08
CA GLU A 72 -6.39 13.42 -11.13
C GLU A 72 -6.06 11.97 -11.51
N HIS A 73 -7.04 11.23 -12.03
CA HIS A 73 -6.83 9.90 -12.60
C HIS A 73 -5.91 9.95 -13.81
N GLU A 74 -6.13 10.87 -14.74
CA GLU A 74 -5.26 11.05 -15.92
C GLU A 74 -3.80 11.31 -15.50
N LYS A 75 -3.59 12.22 -14.55
CA LYS A 75 -2.25 12.49 -13.99
C LYS A 75 -1.64 11.27 -13.31
N LEU A 76 -2.44 10.43 -12.67
CA LEU A 76 -1.96 9.21 -12.03
C LEU A 76 -1.45 8.22 -13.09
N ILE A 77 -2.18 8.07 -14.19
CA ILE A 77 -1.80 7.23 -15.33
C ILE A 77 -0.49 7.73 -15.95
N GLU A 78 -0.35 9.03 -16.18
CA GLU A 78 0.91 9.63 -16.68
C GLU A 78 2.11 9.31 -15.77
N LEU A 79 1.90 9.26 -14.45
CA LEU A 79 2.97 8.92 -13.50
C LEU A 79 3.32 7.43 -13.54
N PHE A 80 2.35 6.57 -13.81
CA PHE A 80 2.54 5.13 -13.94
C PHE A 80 3.31 4.77 -15.22
N GLU A 81 3.10 5.51 -16.30
CA GLU A 81 3.90 5.38 -17.53
C GLU A 81 5.40 5.63 -17.28
N LEU A 82 5.76 6.47 -16.30
CA LEU A 82 7.15 6.71 -15.93
C LEU A 82 7.78 5.54 -15.16
N SER A 83 6.97 4.71 -14.49
CA SER A 83 7.47 3.59 -13.70
C SER A 83 6.38 2.56 -13.38
N PRO A 84 6.45 1.36 -14.00
CA PRO A 84 5.60 0.22 -13.63
C PRO A 84 5.77 -0.21 -12.17
N ALA A 85 6.93 0.07 -11.56
CA ALA A 85 7.16 -0.21 -10.15
C ALA A 85 6.33 0.71 -9.24
N LEU A 86 6.12 1.97 -9.65
CA LEU A 86 5.26 2.92 -8.93
C LEU A 86 3.79 2.52 -9.04
N GLU A 87 3.34 2.16 -10.24
CA GLU A 87 2.00 1.64 -10.48
C GLU A 87 1.72 0.44 -9.57
N LYS A 88 2.61 -0.56 -9.60
CA LYS A 88 2.43 -1.76 -8.76
C LYS A 88 2.46 -1.44 -7.27
N ALA A 89 3.27 -0.49 -6.83
CA ALA A 89 3.27 -0.03 -5.45
C ALA A 89 1.93 0.61 -5.04
N TRP A 90 1.32 1.39 -5.94
CA TRP A 90 0.04 2.04 -5.69
C TRP A 90 -1.11 1.02 -5.67
N GLU A 91 -1.12 0.04 -6.58
CA GLU A 91 -2.08 -1.07 -6.57
C GLU A 91 -2.01 -1.84 -5.25
N LEU A 92 -0.81 -2.22 -4.80
CA LEU A 92 -0.62 -2.94 -3.54
C LEU A 92 -1.12 -2.15 -2.33
N LYS A 93 -1.05 -0.81 -2.38
CA LYS A 93 -1.60 0.08 -1.36
C LYS A 93 -3.13 0.02 -1.35
N GLU A 94 -3.76 0.14 -2.51
CA GLU A 94 -5.23 0.14 -2.62
C GLU A 94 -5.82 -1.24 -2.30
N GLU A 95 -5.25 -2.33 -2.83
CA GLU A 95 -5.66 -3.71 -2.52
C GLU A 95 -5.66 -3.97 -1.00
N PHE A 96 -4.69 -3.40 -0.28
CA PHE A 96 -4.60 -3.55 1.16
C PHE A 96 -5.64 -2.71 1.91
N LYS A 97 -5.99 -1.52 1.42
CA LYS A 97 -7.10 -0.75 1.99
C LYS A 97 -8.43 -1.49 1.81
N ASP A 98 -8.64 -2.14 0.67
CA ASP A 98 -9.85 -2.92 0.41
C ASP A 98 -9.92 -4.15 1.29
N LEU A 99 -8.79 -4.83 1.50
CA LEU A 99 -8.67 -5.92 2.47
C LEU A 99 -9.08 -5.47 3.89
N LEU A 100 -8.71 -4.26 4.30
CA LEU A 100 -9.08 -3.67 5.59
C LEU A 100 -10.57 -3.26 5.69
N GLN A 101 -11.38 -3.50 4.66
CA GLN A 101 -12.83 -3.26 4.63
C GLN A 101 -13.65 -4.57 4.58
N LEU A 102 -13.02 -5.74 4.45
CA LEU A 102 -13.69 -7.04 4.48
C LEU A 102 -14.20 -7.48 5.87
N ASP A 103 -15.51 -7.60 6.03
CA ASP A 103 -16.14 -8.04 7.29
C ASP A 103 -16.02 -9.56 7.58
N ASP A 104 -15.66 -10.38 6.58
CA ASP A 104 -15.50 -11.83 6.77
C ASP A 104 -14.05 -12.23 7.00
N VAL A 105 -13.81 -12.94 8.12
CA VAL A 105 -12.48 -13.38 8.56
C VAL A 105 -11.83 -14.33 7.54
N LYS A 106 -12.60 -15.24 6.92
CA LYS A 106 -12.06 -16.19 5.95
C LYS A 106 -11.69 -15.48 4.64
N GLU A 107 -12.46 -14.49 4.23
CA GLU A 107 -12.19 -13.63 3.07
C GLU A 107 -10.97 -12.76 3.29
N ALA A 108 -10.90 -12.04 4.41
CA ALA A 108 -9.73 -11.22 4.74
C ALA A 108 -8.46 -12.08 4.86
N THR A 109 -8.52 -13.27 5.45
CA THR A 109 -7.38 -14.20 5.50
C THR A 109 -6.93 -14.62 4.09
N ARG A 110 -7.88 -14.94 3.19
CA ARG A 110 -7.57 -15.31 1.80
C ARG A 110 -6.99 -14.12 1.04
N ALA A 111 -7.56 -12.93 1.19
CA ALA A 111 -7.07 -11.69 0.60
C ALA A 111 -5.65 -11.38 1.08
N LEU A 112 -5.37 -11.50 2.38
CA LEU A 112 -4.04 -11.25 2.95
C LEU A 112 -2.99 -12.20 2.38
N LYS A 113 -3.32 -13.50 2.27
CA LYS A 113 -2.45 -14.48 1.65
C LYS A 113 -2.17 -14.18 0.18
N ARG A 114 -3.16 -13.69 -0.58
CA ARG A 114 -2.99 -13.26 -1.98
C ARG A 114 -2.08 -12.04 -2.05
N TRP A 115 -2.36 -11.03 -1.24
CA TRP A 115 -1.58 -9.79 -1.18
C TRP A 115 -0.10 -10.07 -0.85
N TYR A 116 0.20 -10.98 0.10
CA TYR A 116 1.57 -11.41 0.37
C TYR A 116 2.27 -12.07 -0.81
N LYS A 117 1.54 -12.80 -1.67
CA LYS A 117 2.10 -13.38 -2.89
C LYS A 117 2.43 -12.29 -3.91
N GLU A 118 1.56 -11.29 -4.05
CA GLU A 118 1.79 -10.16 -4.96
C GLU A 118 2.99 -9.31 -4.53
N ILE A 119 3.21 -9.10 -3.23
CA ILE A 119 4.47 -8.48 -2.75
C ILE A 119 5.69 -9.28 -3.17
N ILE A 120 5.67 -10.61 -3.02
CA ILE A 120 6.83 -11.44 -3.38
C ILE A 120 7.12 -11.33 -4.88
N LYS A 121 6.07 -11.32 -5.71
CA LYS A 121 6.19 -11.20 -7.16
C LYS A 121 6.68 -9.82 -7.61
N SER A 122 6.22 -8.75 -6.96
CA SER A 122 6.56 -7.38 -7.35
C SER A 122 8.02 -7.02 -7.08
N LYS A 123 8.70 -7.75 -6.19
CA LYS A 123 10.10 -7.50 -5.77
C LYS A 123 10.31 -6.10 -5.20
N LEU A 124 9.25 -5.42 -4.76
CA LEU A 124 9.30 -4.09 -4.18
C LEU A 124 9.78 -4.18 -2.73
N ILE A 125 11.08 -3.93 -2.53
CA ILE A 125 11.76 -4.02 -1.23
C ILE A 125 10.99 -3.28 -0.10
N PRO A 126 10.47 -2.05 -0.31
CA PRO A 126 9.72 -1.36 0.74
C PRO A 126 8.49 -2.13 1.23
N PHE A 127 7.78 -2.83 0.34
CA PHE A 127 6.61 -3.63 0.70
C PHE A 127 6.99 -4.96 1.37
N HIS A 128 8.16 -5.53 1.05
CA HIS A 128 8.69 -6.67 1.80
C HIS A 128 8.97 -6.33 3.27
N GLN A 129 9.40 -5.11 3.56
CA GLN A 129 9.61 -4.66 4.95
C GLN A 129 8.28 -4.53 5.70
N VAL A 130 7.25 -3.97 5.07
CA VAL A 130 5.90 -3.92 5.64
C VAL A 130 5.37 -5.34 5.92
N LYS A 131 5.51 -6.26 4.96
CA LYS A 131 5.17 -7.67 5.18
C LYS A 131 5.89 -8.28 6.39
N LYS A 132 7.19 -8.02 6.57
CA LYS A 132 7.94 -8.52 7.73
C LYS A 132 7.46 -7.94 9.05
N ILE A 133 7.04 -6.68 9.08
CA ILE A 133 6.45 -6.05 10.28
C ILE A 133 5.11 -6.70 10.61
N ILE A 134 4.30 -6.98 9.59
CA ILE A 134 2.98 -7.59 9.77
C ILE A 134 3.10 -9.08 10.15
N GLN A 135 4.09 -9.83 9.63
CA GLN A 135 4.27 -11.26 9.93
C GLN A 135 5.04 -11.57 11.23
N ARG A 136 5.60 -10.55 11.88
CA ARG A 136 6.25 -10.69 13.19
C ARG A 136 5.19 -10.82 14.27
#